data_AF-A0A7Y3XG25-F1
#
_entry.id   AF-A0A7Y3XG25-F1
#
_cell.length_a   1.000
_cell.length_b   1.000
_cell.length_c   1.000
_cell.angle_alpha   90.00
_cell.angle_beta   90.00
_cell.angle_gamma   90.00
#
_symmetry.space_group_name_H-M   'P 1'
#
loop_
_entity.id
_entity.type
_entity.pdbx_description
1 polymer ?
#
loop_
_entity_poly.entity_id
_entity_poly.type
_entity_poly.pdbx_seq_one_letter_code
_entity_poly.pdbx_strand_id
1 'polypeptide(L)'
;MKLTEKDLEFLRQLQQLMQSRDLEVQLKCGKPSHMVLTGTYGGKIHKTFHVTRQGVRWRFQRIFNDMYVSAFMTILTIERTFGSGLREHAVRISKERYELRHEMGLGGRIQHACHGDSD
;
A
#
# COMPACT_ATOMS: atom_id res chain seq x y z
N MET A 1 -0.86 10.12 -0.10
CA MET A 1 -0.17 9.82 -1.38
C MET A 1 -0.78 8.57 -2.00
N LYS A 2 -0.79 8.45 -3.33
CA LYS A 2 -1.25 7.23 -4.04
C LYS A 2 -0.05 6.32 -4.31
N LEU A 3 -0.25 4.99 -4.26
CA LEU A 3 0.76 4.02 -4.69
C LEU A 3 1.00 4.16 -6.19
N THR A 4 2.27 4.14 -6.60
CA THR A 4 2.67 4.11 -8.01
C THR A 4 2.73 2.68 -8.54
N GLU A 5 2.77 2.48 -9.86
CA GLU A 5 2.97 1.15 -10.46
C GLU A 5 4.24 0.47 -9.95
N LYS A 6 5.32 1.24 -9.78
CA LYS A 6 6.58 0.74 -9.20
C LYS A 6 6.42 0.32 -7.74
N ASP A 7 5.53 0.97 -6.99
CA ASP A 7 5.22 0.57 -5.60
C ASP A 7 4.41 -0.73 -5.58
N LEU A 8 3.45 -0.89 -6.50
CA LEU A 8 2.68 -2.13 -6.64
C LEU A 8 3.57 -3.30 -7.04
N GLU A 9 4.46 -3.11 -8.01
CA GLU A 9 5.41 -4.15 -8.42
C GLU A 9 6.37 -4.53 -7.29
N PHE A 10 6.88 -3.53 -6.55
CA PHE A 10 7.67 -3.78 -5.35
C PHE A 10 6.90 -4.61 -4.30
N LEU A 11 5.62 -4.31 -4.07
CA LEU A 11 4.80 -5.06 -3.12
C LEU A 11 4.61 -6.53 -3.53
N ARG A 12 4.41 -6.81 -4.82
CA ARG A 12 4.30 -8.19 -5.34
C ARG A 12 5.61 -8.97 -5.13
N GLN A 13 6.74 -8.37 -5.50
CA GLN A 13 8.06 -8.99 -5.34
C GLN A 13 8.40 -9.20 -3.86
N LEU A 14 8.07 -8.23 -3.01
CA LEU A 14 8.25 -8.34 -1.57
C LEU A 14 7.41 -9.48 -0.97
N GLN A 15 6.16 -9.62 -1.41
CA GLN A 15 5.26 -10.70 -0.97
C GLN A 15 5.86 -12.08 -1.27
N GLN A 16 6.41 -12.29 -2.46
CA GLN A 16 7.06 -13.56 -2.84
C GLN A 16 8.24 -13.90 -1.92
N LEU A 17 9.08 -12.90 -1.59
CA LEU A 17 10.23 -13.08 -0.70
C LEU A 17 9.84 -13.30 0.77
N MET A 18 8.70 -12.73 1.20
CA MET A 18 8.15 -13.02 2.52
C MET A 18 7.58 -14.43 2.59
N GLN A 19 6.91 -14.91 1.53
CA GLN A 19 6.41 -16.28 1.42
C GLN A 19 7.53 -17.32 1.41
N SER A 20 8.65 -17.03 0.74
CA SER A 20 9.85 -17.88 0.79
C SER A 20 10.63 -17.79 2.10
N ARG A 21 10.17 -16.97 3.07
CA ARG A 21 10.85 -16.66 4.33
C ARG A 21 12.27 -16.09 4.15
N ASP A 22 12.57 -15.55 2.97
CA ASP A 22 13.84 -14.87 2.71
C ASP A 22 13.87 -13.49 3.42
N LEU A 23 12.69 -12.90 3.64
CA LEU A 23 12.49 -11.61 4.29
C LEU A 23 11.34 -11.64 5.29
N GLU A 24 11.42 -10.80 6.31
CA GLU A 24 10.40 -10.63 7.34
C GLU A 24 10.24 -9.14 7.69
N VAL A 25 9.03 -8.72 8.08
CA VAL A 25 8.81 -7.39 8.65
C VAL A 25 8.80 -7.50 10.16
N GLN A 26 9.67 -6.73 10.81
CA GLN A 26 9.76 -6.65 12.26
C GLN A 26 9.40 -5.25 12.74
N LEU A 27 8.77 -5.18 13.92
CA LEU A 27 8.53 -3.91 14.60
C LEU A 27 9.79 -3.55 15.39
N LYS A 28 10.36 -2.38 15.09
CA LYS A 28 11.41 -1.78 15.91
C LYS A 28 10.78 -0.78 16.88
N CYS A 29 10.76 -1.17 18.16
CA CYS A 29 10.27 -0.31 19.23
C CYS A 29 11.16 0.94 19.37
N GLY A 30 10.54 2.11 19.33
CA GLY A 30 11.20 3.41 19.43
C GLY A 30 10.21 4.52 19.79
N LYS A 31 10.66 5.78 19.71
CA LYS A 31 9.80 6.96 19.86
C LYS A 31 9.99 7.90 18.66
N PRO A 32 9.23 7.73 17.55
CA PRO A 32 8.21 6.70 17.32
C PRO A 32 8.77 5.32 16.94
N SER A 33 7.96 4.27 17.15
CA SER A 33 8.24 2.93 16.59
C SER A 33 8.11 2.93 15.07
N HIS A 34 8.83 2.02 14.42
CA HIS A 34 8.76 1.86 12.96
C HIS A 34 8.96 0.40 12.57
N MET A 35 8.42 0.02 11.43
CA MET A 35 8.65 -1.28 10.80
C MET A 35 10.02 -1.30 10.13
N VAL A 36 10.71 -2.43 10.22
CA VAL A 36 11.96 -2.68 9.51
C VAL A 36 11.84 -3.99 8.76
N LEU A 37 12.42 -4.03 7.56
CA LEU A 37 12.55 -5.25 6.80
C LEU A 37 13.83 -5.97 7.27
N THR A 38 13.73 -7.21 7.69
CA THR A 38 14.84 -8.07 8.16
C THR A 38 14.92 -9.35 7.32
N GLY A 39 15.95 -10.17 7.54
CA GLY A 39 16.16 -11.42 6.80
C GLY A 39 17.46 -11.45 5.99
N THR A 40 17.57 -12.43 5.10
CA THR A 40 18.78 -12.67 4.30
C THR A 40 18.89 -11.69 3.13
N TYR A 41 19.47 -10.52 3.40
CA TYR A 41 19.83 -9.50 2.41
C TYR A 41 21.03 -9.88 1.52
N GLY A 42 21.07 -11.11 1.00
CA GLY A 42 22.09 -11.60 0.09
C GLY A 42 21.85 -11.18 -1.37
N GLY A 43 22.56 -11.80 -2.32
CA GLY A 43 22.47 -11.52 -3.76
C GLY A 43 21.05 -11.68 -4.36
N LYS A 44 20.13 -12.36 -3.67
CA LYS A 44 18.72 -12.50 -4.07
C LYS A 44 18.00 -11.14 -4.20
N ILE A 45 18.24 -10.18 -3.31
CA ILE A 45 17.54 -8.89 -3.34
C ILE A 45 17.85 -8.10 -4.61
N HIS A 46 19.12 -8.05 -5.01
CA HIS A 46 19.52 -7.37 -6.23
C HIS A 46 18.92 -8.05 -7.47
N LYS A 47 18.86 -9.39 -7.47
CA LYS A 47 18.24 -10.17 -8.56
C LYS A 47 16.73 -9.99 -8.64
N THR A 48 16.03 -9.89 -7.51
CA THR A 48 14.57 -9.76 -7.48
C THR A 48 14.13 -8.33 -7.80
N PHE A 49 14.66 -7.34 -7.07
CA PHE A 49 14.16 -5.96 -7.16
C PHE A 49 14.87 -5.10 -8.22
N HIS A 50 15.98 -5.57 -8.80
CA HIS A 50 16.78 -4.84 -9.79
C HIS A 50 17.24 -3.46 -9.30
N VAL A 51 17.32 -3.27 -7.98
CA VAL A 51 17.79 -2.04 -7.33
C VAL A 51 18.71 -2.39 -6.16
N THR A 52 19.40 -1.38 -5.64
CA THR A 52 20.27 -1.55 -4.47
C THR A 52 19.47 -1.88 -3.21
N ARG A 53 20.13 -2.49 -2.22
CA ARG A 53 19.55 -2.71 -0.89
C ARG A 53 19.03 -1.43 -0.25
N GLN A 54 19.69 -0.30 -0.49
CA GLN A 54 19.24 1.01 -0.01
C GLN A 54 17.98 1.46 -0.74
N GLY A 55 17.87 1.23 -2.04
CA GLY A 55 16.64 1.49 -2.79
C GLY A 55 15.44 0.68 -2.27
N VAL A 56 15.64 -0.60 -1.95
CA VAL A 56 14.63 -1.46 -1.32
C VAL A 56 14.20 -0.91 0.04
N ARG A 57 15.18 -0.56 0.90
CA ARG A 57 14.89 0.02 2.22
C ARG A 57 14.13 1.33 2.12
N TRP A 58 14.50 2.20 1.19
CA TRP A 58 13.85 3.48 0.98
C TRP A 58 12.40 3.30 0.51
N ARG A 59 12.16 2.38 -0.44
CA ARG A 59 10.81 2.09 -0.91
C ARG A 59 9.95 1.43 0.17
N PHE A 60 10.54 0.53 0.96
CA PHE A 60 9.88 -0.08 2.12
C PHE A 60 9.46 1.00 3.15
N GLN A 61 10.39 1.89 3.53
CA GLN A 61 10.14 2.99 4.45
C GLN A 61 8.97 3.86 3.95
N ARG A 62 9.03 4.29 2.69
CA ARG A 62 8.00 5.12 2.07
C ARG A 62 6.62 4.47 2.11
N ILE A 63 6.51 3.19 1.75
CA ILE A 63 5.20 2.51 1.65
C ILE A 63 4.65 2.17 3.04
N PHE A 64 5.46 1.50 3.88
CA PHE A 64 4.98 0.94 5.14
C PHE A 64 5.04 1.94 6.29
N ASN A 65 6.14 2.65 6.47
CA ASN A 65 6.29 3.56 7.61
C ASN A 65 5.71 4.93 7.34
N ASP A 66 5.78 5.43 6.11
CA ASP A 66 5.25 6.77 5.82
C ASP A 66 3.78 6.66 5.38
N MET A 67 3.50 6.02 4.24
CA MET A 67 2.15 6.02 3.67
C MET A 67 1.13 5.22 4.49
N TYR A 68 1.44 3.98 4.85
CA TYR A 68 0.50 3.10 5.55
C TYR A 68 0.21 3.60 6.98
N VAL A 69 1.25 3.95 7.76
CA VAL A 69 1.05 4.54 9.11
C VAL A 69 0.33 5.89 9.02
N SER A 70 0.66 6.77 8.07
CA SER A 70 -0.04 8.07 7.92
C SER A 70 -1.53 7.88 7.61
N ALA A 71 -1.90 6.83 6.86
CA ALA A 71 -3.31 6.52 6.61
C ALA A 71 -4.05 6.18 7.91
N PHE A 72 -3.46 5.35 8.78
CA PHE A 72 -4.03 5.07 10.10
C PHE A 72 -4.08 6.31 11.00
N MET A 73 -3.04 7.15 10.99
CA MET A 73 -3.07 8.42 11.74
C MET A 73 -4.20 9.33 11.27
N THR A 74 -4.44 9.39 9.96
CA THR A 74 -5.54 10.18 9.37
C THR A 74 -6.89 9.64 9.84
N ILE A 75 -7.10 8.31 9.77
CA ILE A 75 -8.32 7.66 10.25
C ILE A 75 -8.52 7.96 11.74
N LEU A 76 -7.50 7.77 12.58
CA LEU A 76 -7.57 8.05 14.02
C LEU A 76 -7.92 9.51 14.32
N THR A 77 -7.38 10.46 13.54
CA THR A 77 -7.65 11.89 13.71
C THR A 77 -9.11 12.22 13.39
N ILE A 78 -9.63 11.70 12.26
CA ILE A 78 -11.02 11.89 11.86
C ILE A 78 -11.97 11.26 12.90
N GLU A 79 -11.69 10.02 13.31
CA GLU A 79 -12.57 9.28 14.23
C GLU A 79 -12.54 9.84 15.66
N ARG A 80 -11.42 10.41 16.10
CA ARG A 80 -11.39 11.17 17.36
C ARG A 80 -12.27 12.41 17.32
N THR A 81 -12.50 13.00 16.14
CA THR A 81 -13.25 14.24 15.98
C THR A 81 -14.73 13.99 15.74
N PHE A 82 -15.07 12.99 14.91
CA PHE A 82 -16.44 12.74 14.44
C PHE A 82 -17.03 11.41 14.93
N GLY A 83 -16.27 10.63 15.71
CA GLY A 83 -16.61 9.25 16.04
C GLY A 83 -16.35 8.28 14.87
N SER A 84 -16.60 6.99 15.09
CA SER A 84 -16.32 5.93 14.10
C SER A 84 -17.46 5.65 13.11
N GLY A 85 -18.58 6.38 13.19
CA GLY A 85 -19.76 6.13 12.35
C GLY A 85 -19.49 6.27 10.84
N LEU A 86 -18.51 7.10 10.46
CA LEU A 86 -18.14 7.30 9.05
C LEU A 86 -17.30 6.15 8.46
N ARG A 87 -16.81 5.22 9.29
CA ARG A 87 -15.89 4.15 8.86
C ARG A 87 -16.52 3.22 7.83
N GLU A 88 -17.77 2.83 8.03
CA GLU A 88 -18.48 1.94 7.12
C GLU A 88 -18.58 2.55 5.72
N HIS A 89 -18.98 3.82 5.65
CA HIS A 89 -19.04 4.57 4.40
C HIS A 89 -17.66 4.66 3.73
N ALA A 90 -16.62 4.99 4.49
CA ALA A 90 -15.26 5.08 3.97
C ALA A 90 -14.75 3.75 3.41
N VAL A 91 -15.02 2.63 4.10
CA VAL A 91 -14.67 1.28 3.64
C VAL A 91 -15.41 0.93 2.36
N ARG A 92 -16.73 1.16 2.30
CA ARG A 92 -17.53 0.92 1.08
C ARG A 92 -16.97 1.67 -0.12
N ILE A 93 -16.80 2.99 0.01
CA ILE A 93 -16.25 3.85 -1.07
C ILE A 93 -14.83 3.41 -1.46
N SER A 94 -14.01 2.97 -0.51
CA SER A 94 -12.66 2.50 -0.82
C SER A 94 -12.63 1.23 -1.66
N LYS A 95 -13.57 0.29 -1.44
CA LYS A 95 -13.72 -0.94 -2.22
C LYS A 95 -14.17 -0.64 -3.65
N GLU A 96 -15.21 0.17 -3.80
CA GLU A 96 -15.71 0.64 -5.10
C GLU A 96 -14.58 1.29 -5.92
N ARG A 97 -13.80 2.19 -5.30
CA ARG A 97 -12.66 2.85 -5.96
C ARG A 97 -11.52 1.88 -6.30
N TYR A 98 -11.34 0.82 -5.51
CA TYR A 98 -10.33 -0.20 -5.79
C TYR A 98 -10.76 -1.06 -6.99
N GLU A 99 -12.00 -1.52 -6.99
CA GLU A 99 -12.61 -2.31 -8.07
C GLU A 99 -12.56 -1.55 -9.40
N LEU A 100 -13.04 -0.30 -9.43
CA LEU A 100 -12.99 0.55 -10.63
C LEU A 100 -11.57 0.71 -11.19
N ARG A 101 -10.55 0.86 -10.32
CA ARG A 101 -9.15 0.94 -10.76
C ARG A 101 -8.64 -0.40 -11.30
N HIS A 102 -9.12 -1.50 -10.75
CA HIS A 102 -8.74 -2.85 -11.19
C HIS A 102 -9.35 -3.17 -12.55
N GLU A 103 -10.62 -2.84 -12.73
CA GLU A 103 -11.35 -2.97 -14.00
C GLU A 103 -10.73 -2.09 -15.09
N MET A 104 -10.40 -0.83 -14.79
CA MET A 104 -9.72 0.05 -15.75
C MET A 104 -8.28 -0.39 -16.09
N GLY A 105 -7.60 -1.10 -15.17
CA GLY A 105 -6.27 -1.69 -15.42
C GLY A 105 -6.32 -2.96 -16.28
N LEU A 106 -7.46 -3.64 -16.34
CA LEU A 106 -7.73 -4.82 -17.19
C LEU A 106 -8.52 -4.47 -18.46
N GLY A 107 -9.19 -3.31 -18.49
CA GLY A 107 -10.15 -2.89 -19.50
C GLY A 107 -9.81 -1.52 -20.10
N GLY A 108 -8.62 -1.39 -20.68
CA GLY A 108 -8.37 -0.35 -21.68
C GLY A 108 -9.28 -0.58 -22.89
N ARG A 109 -10.49 0.02 -22.84
CA ARG A 109 -11.73 -0.18 -23.63
C ARG A 109 -12.76 -0.83 -22.68
N ILE A 110 -13.72 -0.08 -22.16
CA ILE A 110 -14.95 0.28 -22.88
C ILE A 110 -15.52 1.62 -22.36
N GLN A 111 -16.30 2.21 -23.25
CA GLN A 111 -16.87 3.55 -23.31
C GLN A 111 -17.63 4.03 -22.07
N HIS A 112 -17.62 5.36 -21.94
CA HIS A 112 -18.64 6.18 -21.28
C HIS A 112 -20.02 5.53 -21.26
N ALA A 113 -20.53 5.25 -20.07
CA ALA A 113 -21.96 5.27 -19.81
C ALA A 113 -22.18 5.48 -18.31
N CYS A 114 -22.62 6.67 -17.95
CA CYS A 114 -23.68 6.92 -16.98
C CYS A 114 -24.14 8.37 -17.20
N HIS A 115 -25.03 8.53 -18.17
CA HIS A 115 -26.13 9.47 -18.03
C HIS A 115 -26.85 9.14 -16.72
N GLY A 116 -27.02 10.14 -15.86
CA GLY A 116 -27.99 10.13 -14.79
C GLY A 116 -28.88 11.35 -15.00
N ASP A 117 -30.00 11.11 -15.66
CA ASP A 117 -31.19 11.96 -15.57
C ASP A 117 -31.71 12.01 -14.12
N SER A 118 -32.55 13.03 -13.89
CA SER A 118 -33.41 13.35 -12.74
C SER A 118 -32.78 14.32 -11.72
N ASP A 119 -33.32 15.53 -11.50
CA ASP A 119 -34.66 16.10 -11.77
C ASP A 119 -34.65 17.39 -12.62
#